data_AF-A0A847LQQ6-F1
#
_entry.id   AF-A0A847LQQ6-F1
#
_cell.length_a   1.000
_cell.length_b   1.000
_cell.length_c   1.000
_cell.angle_alpha   90.00
_cell.angle_beta   90.00
_cell.angle_gamma   90.00
#
_symmetry.space_group_name_H-M   'P 1'
#
loop_
_entity.id
_entity.type
_entity.pdbx_description
1 polymer ?
#
loop_
_entity_poly.entity_id
_entity_poly.type
_entity_poly.pdbx_seq_one_letter_code
_entity_poly.pdbx_strand_id
1 'polypeptide(L)'
;MKNKTKGYIFLFITLLINIVTVIQSTFPAQRSSEESGFVTRFFIRLGNVFSNVQEDVIAPTSLHIDEQSPLVQGESRRLNVAFTPENTTNKSLIWESSREDVVKVTSGGIVVAEGDLNIPVTITAKSAVDHSIKTSVDVVIKENPMPTDFDLIPSKAVQKVGLTVRLLVTNVEPRFADINKITFSTNKPYASVDENGIVRAKAAGVVEVNAKAGDLIKTVSLDFIEDNEEIIAPISLNIQGSNEGSIYTYIPLEASFGDVIPTDSGITWTSSDPNIAAITFKDDSDRTPLAFDGLKTFVYGQKFAGTATITATSNYDSSVYSEFLITFSPLLPEAISLNLDHSIYSMGKSYPLTVNFTPSNTTVKEVYFESSSEDIAVVENFGDYGRFVGLKPGEVTINAVAVANNEVVASKKITITYLSEGRVDDIHAFIRKAIGHFLLYFVNGIFAMLTIYYLFNFNMKVYAFISGTTFGLLMSGLTEFIQYFIPGRAGLFSDVAINFLGFMSAVGLFFLVHFIYEKHLKNKTTKQSSAGSTLEKEE
;
A
#
# COMPACT_ATOMS: atom_id res chain seq x y z
N MET A 1 23.35 42.67 -46.86
CA MET A 1 22.00 42.31 -46.34
C MET A 1 21.81 40.80 -46.12
N LYS A 2 22.17 39.90 -47.04
CA LYS A 2 21.97 38.43 -46.90
C LYS A 2 22.56 37.75 -45.65
N ASN A 3 23.67 38.23 -45.08
CA ASN A 3 24.27 37.64 -43.87
C ASN A 3 23.51 37.98 -42.57
N LYS A 4 22.84 39.15 -42.49
CA LYS A 4 22.13 39.56 -41.27
C LYS A 4 20.83 38.76 -41.06
N THR A 5 20.14 38.38 -42.14
CA THR A 5 18.94 37.52 -42.07
C THR A 5 19.24 36.17 -41.41
N LYS A 6 20.37 35.53 -41.75
CA LYS A 6 20.81 34.29 -41.08
C LYS A 6 21.11 34.52 -39.59
N GLY A 7 21.72 35.66 -39.26
CA GLY A 7 22.00 36.05 -37.87
C GLY A 7 20.73 36.20 -37.04
N TYR A 8 19.66 36.78 -37.59
CA TYR A 8 18.37 36.88 -36.87
C TYR A 8 17.69 35.52 -36.68
N ILE A 9 17.83 34.59 -37.64
CA ILE A 9 17.33 33.22 -37.48
C ILE A 9 18.07 32.51 -36.35
N PHE A 10 19.40 32.59 -36.32
CA PHE A 10 20.19 31.99 -35.23
C PHE A 10 19.91 32.66 -33.89
N LEU A 11 19.73 33.98 -33.85
CA LEU A 11 19.33 34.70 -32.64
C LEU A 11 17.99 34.18 -32.12
N PHE A 12 17.00 34.02 -33.01
CA PHE A 12 15.70 33.48 -32.65
C PHE A 12 15.82 32.07 -32.06
N ILE A 13 16.62 31.19 -32.67
CA ILE A 13 16.87 29.83 -32.16
C ILE A 13 17.57 29.87 -30.79
N THR A 14 18.61 30.69 -30.63
CA THR A 14 19.30 30.88 -29.35
C THR A 14 18.34 31.37 -28.27
N LEU A 15 17.53 32.38 -28.56
CA LEU A 15 16.54 32.89 -27.61
C LEU A 15 15.51 31.81 -27.24
N LEU A 16 15.02 31.05 -28.22
CA LEU A 16 14.09 29.95 -27.98
C LEU A 16 14.70 28.88 -27.07
N ILE A 17 15.94 28.44 -27.34
CA ILE A 17 16.65 27.47 -26.49
C ILE A 17 16.77 28.01 -25.07
N ASN A 18 17.21 29.26 -24.89
CA ASN A 18 17.37 29.85 -23.56
C ASN A 18 16.05 29.99 -22.81
N ILE A 19 14.96 30.37 -23.48
CA ILE A 19 13.62 30.41 -22.88
C ILE A 19 13.23 29.01 -22.40
N VAL A 20 13.41 27.98 -23.23
CA VAL A 20 13.11 26.59 -22.87
C VAL A 20 13.96 26.13 -21.68
N THR A 21 15.27 26.39 -21.70
CA THR A 21 16.18 26.02 -20.60
C THR A 21 15.82 26.72 -19.29
N VAL A 22 15.48 28.02 -19.34
CA VAL A 22 15.00 28.76 -18.17
C VAL A 22 13.68 28.19 -17.67
N ILE A 23 12.72 27.89 -18.54
CA ILE A 23 11.46 27.26 -18.13
C ILE A 23 11.72 25.90 -17.49
N GLN A 24 12.54 25.04 -18.09
CA GLN A 24 12.90 23.73 -17.54
C GLN A 24 13.58 23.82 -16.17
N SER A 25 14.37 24.87 -15.95
CA SER A 25 14.99 25.12 -14.64
C SER A 25 13.98 25.45 -13.53
N THR A 26 12.73 25.79 -13.87
CA THR A 26 11.65 26.02 -12.91
C THR A 26 10.85 24.76 -12.58
N PHE A 27 11.07 23.63 -13.27
CA PHE A 27 10.31 22.40 -13.03
C PHE A 27 10.74 21.70 -11.73
N PRO A 28 9.79 21.20 -10.92
CA PRO A 28 10.08 20.34 -9.77
C PRO A 28 10.95 19.15 -10.14
N ALA A 29 11.75 18.66 -9.19
CA ALA A 29 12.71 17.58 -9.43
C ALA A 29 12.08 16.32 -10.03
N GLN A 30 10.86 15.96 -9.60
CA GLN A 30 10.14 14.80 -10.11
C GLN A 30 9.90 14.87 -11.62
N ARG A 31 9.32 15.97 -12.12
CA ARG A 31 9.05 16.17 -13.55
C ARG A 31 10.32 16.14 -14.39
N SER A 32 11.41 16.70 -13.87
CA SER A 32 12.71 16.68 -14.56
C SER A 32 13.37 15.30 -14.58
N SER A 33 13.20 14.55 -13.50
CA SER A 33 13.66 13.17 -13.39
C SER A 33 12.91 12.28 -14.37
N GLU A 34 11.60 12.50 -14.56
CA GLU A 34 10.77 11.77 -15.54
C GLU A 34 11.26 11.96 -16.99
N GLU A 35 11.60 13.20 -17.39
CA GLU A 35 12.15 13.50 -18.73
C GLU A 35 13.48 12.77 -18.96
N SER A 36 14.39 12.82 -17.98
CA SER A 36 15.68 12.09 -18.06
C SER A 36 15.46 10.58 -18.02
N GLY A 37 14.46 10.13 -17.25
CA GLY A 37 14.10 8.72 -17.09
C GLY A 37 13.61 8.09 -18.39
N PHE A 38 12.96 8.86 -19.27
CA PHE A 38 12.62 8.39 -20.62
C PHE A 38 13.86 8.00 -21.42
N VAL A 39 14.89 8.86 -21.42
CA VAL A 39 16.14 8.59 -22.15
C VAL A 39 16.94 7.47 -21.50
N THR A 40 16.96 7.42 -20.16
CA THR A 40 17.55 6.29 -19.41
C THR A 40 16.92 4.96 -19.80
N ARG A 41 15.58 4.89 -19.81
CA ARG A 41 14.86 3.69 -20.26
C ARG A 41 15.21 3.32 -21.70
N PHE A 42 15.34 4.30 -22.60
CA PHE A 42 15.75 4.04 -23.98
C PHE A 42 17.14 3.36 -24.06
N PHE A 43 18.15 3.90 -23.39
CA PHE A 43 19.49 3.30 -23.40
C PHE A 43 19.54 1.93 -22.71
N ILE A 44 18.80 1.74 -21.62
CA ILE A 44 18.70 0.43 -20.96
C ILE A 44 18.01 -0.58 -21.87
N ARG A 45 16.93 -0.19 -22.55
CA ARG A 45 16.27 -1.05 -23.55
C ARG A 45 17.23 -1.41 -24.67
N LEU A 46 17.97 -0.45 -25.22
CA LEU A 46 19.00 -0.73 -26.22
C LEU A 46 20.05 -1.71 -25.70
N GLY A 47 20.56 -1.51 -24.48
CA GLY A 47 21.51 -2.43 -23.86
C GLY A 47 20.94 -3.84 -23.68
N ASN A 48 19.68 -3.94 -23.24
CA ASN A 48 18.97 -5.20 -23.07
C ASN A 48 18.81 -5.98 -24.39
N VAL A 49 18.65 -5.32 -25.55
CA VAL A 49 18.56 -5.99 -26.87
C VAL A 49 19.81 -6.81 -27.18
N PHE A 50 20.97 -6.41 -26.67
CA PHE A 50 22.23 -7.12 -26.87
C PHE A 50 22.54 -8.13 -25.75
N SER A 51 21.64 -8.29 -24.79
CA SER A 51 21.79 -9.25 -23.69
C SER A 51 20.98 -10.51 -23.95
N ASN A 52 21.62 -11.67 -23.80
CA ASN A 52 20.96 -12.99 -23.81
C ASN A 52 20.86 -13.59 -22.39
N VAL A 53 21.00 -12.76 -21.36
CA VAL A 53 20.91 -13.22 -19.96
C VAL A 53 19.45 -13.51 -19.62
N GLN A 54 19.18 -14.67 -19.03
CA GLN A 54 17.88 -15.08 -18.51
C GLN A 54 18.12 -15.90 -17.24
N GLU A 55 17.21 -15.79 -16.27
CA GLU A 55 17.17 -16.67 -15.10
C GLU A 55 16.65 -18.05 -15.48
N ASP A 56 17.27 -19.10 -14.93
CA ASP A 56 16.78 -20.47 -15.12
C ASP A 56 15.41 -20.62 -14.46
N VAL A 57 14.40 -20.92 -15.27
CA VAL A 57 13.04 -21.17 -14.79
C VAL A 57 12.94 -22.60 -14.32
N ILE A 58 12.87 -22.77 -13.01
CA ILE A 58 12.67 -24.06 -12.37
C ILE A 58 11.17 -24.22 -12.16
N ALA A 59 10.53 -25.06 -12.99
CA ALA A 59 9.12 -25.39 -12.87
C ALA A 59 8.89 -26.36 -11.70
N PRO A 60 7.73 -26.28 -11.02
CA PRO A 60 7.37 -27.32 -10.07
C PRO A 60 7.13 -28.64 -10.80
N THR A 61 7.30 -29.74 -10.09
CA THR A 61 6.98 -31.11 -10.52
C THR A 61 5.89 -31.72 -9.66
N SER A 62 5.78 -31.28 -8.39
CA SER A 62 4.69 -31.62 -7.50
C SER A 62 4.47 -30.50 -6.48
N LEU A 63 3.26 -30.50 -5.91
CA LEU A 63 2.83 -29.60 -4.85
C LEU A 63 2.32 -30.43 -3.67
N HIS A 64 2.50 -29.92 -2.45
CA HIS A 64 1.96 -30.53 -1.24
C HIS A 64 1.43 -29.44 -0.31
N ILE A 65 0.16 -29.56 0.08
CA ILE A 65 -0.42 -28.71 1.13
C ILE A 65 -0.13 -29.38 2.47
N ASP A 66 0.60 -28.68 3.34
CA ASP A 66 0.79 -29.08 4.74
C ASP A 66 -0.27 -28.37 5.58
N GLU A 67 -1.38 -29.08 5.85
CA GLU A 67 -2.54 -28.52 6.54
C GLU A 67 -3.05 -29.45 7.64
N GLN A 68 -3.42 -28.85 8.77
CA GLN A 68 -3.92 -29.53 9.96
C GLN A 68 -5.43 -29.31 10.12
N SER A 69 -6.25 -30.14 9.49
CA SER A 69 -7.71 -30.16 9.73
C SER A 69 -8.02 -30.67 11.15
N PRO A 70 -9.04 -30.13 11.87
CA PRO A 70 -10.14 -29.29 11.41
C PRO A 70 -9.90 -27.77 11.50
N LEU A 71 -10.81 -27.01 10.88
CA LEU A 71 -11.03 -25.57 11.11
C LEU A 71 -12.09 -25.38 12.21
N VAL A 72 -12.02 -24.29 12.98
CA VAL A 72 -13.14 -23.88 13.86
C VAL A 72 -13.97 -22.77 13.21
N GLN A 73 -15.25 -22.66 13.57
CA GLN A 73 -16.13 -21.66 12.98
C GLN A 73 -15.58 -20.23 13.21
N GLY A 74 -15.57 -19.42 12.16
CA GLY A 74 -15.02 -18.06 12.22
C GLY A 74 -13.49 -18.00 12.14
N GLU A 75 -12.79 -19.13 12.06
CA GLU A 75 -11.33 -19.14 11.82
C GLU A 75 -11.00 -18.69 10.38
N SER A 76 -9.84 -18.03 10.24
CA SER A 76 -9.18 -17.84 8.94
C SER A 76 -7.74 -18.34 9.07
N ARG A 77 -7.27 -19.09 8.08
CA ARG A 77 -5.95 -19.75 8.13
C ARG A 77 -5.29 -19.74 6.77
N ARG A 78 -3.97 -19.49 6.73
CA ARG A 78 -3.20 -19.59 5.49
C ARG A 78 -2.75 -21.02 5.26
N LEU A 79 -3.07 -21.56 4.08
CA LEU A 79 -2.55 -22.85 3.63
C LEU A 79 -1.12 -22.67 3.11
N ASN A 80 -0.20 -23.48 3.59
CA ASN A 80 1.18 -23.50 3.11
C ASN A 80 1.34 -24.59 2.06
N VAL A 81 1.90 -24.22 0.91
CA VAL A 81 2.19 -25.15 -0.19
C VAL A 81 3.69 -25.33 -0.33
N ALA A 82 4.15 -26.56 -0.16
CA ALA A 82 5.51 -26.97 -0.48
C ALA A 82 5.61 -27.30 -1.98
N PHE A 83 6.68 -26.81 -2.61
CA PHE A 83 6.98 -27.02 -4.03
C PHE A 83 8.15 -28.01 -4.17
N THR A 84 8.06 -28.93 -5.12
CA THR A 84 9.20 -29.78 -5.50
C THR A 84 9.65 -29.46 -6.93
N PRO A 85 10.90 -29.03 -7.17
CA PRO A 85 11.94 -28.78 -6.17
C PRO A 85 11.66 -27.50 -5.35
N GLU A 86 12.26 -27.38 -4.16
CA GLU A 86 12.02 -26.27 -3.22
C GLU A 86 12.38 -24.89 -3.80
N ASN A 87 13.38 -24.87 -4.68
CA ASN A 87 13.86 -23.69 -5.41
C ASN A 87 13.05 -23.39 -6.69
N THR A 88 11.83 -23.91 -6.82
CA THR A 88 10.89 -23.54 -7.88
C THR A 88 10.84 -22.00 -8.03
N THR A 89 11.09 -21.51 -9.24
CA THR A 89 11.24 -20.08 -9.53
C THR A 89 9.88 -19.37 -9.58
N ASN A 90 8.85 -20.03 -10.16
CA ASN A 90 7.49 -19.51 -10.22
C ASN A 90 6.58 -20.25 -9.23
N LYS A 91 6.25 -19.59 -8.11
CA LYS A 91 5.39 -20.11 -7.04
C LYS A 91 3.95 -19.63 -7.12
N SER A 92 3.53 -19.13 -8.30
CA SER A 92 2.15 -18.75 -8.54
C SER A 92 1.22 -19.97 -8.42
N LEU A 93 0.10 -19.75 -7.71
CA LEU A 93 -0.92 -20.76 -7.49
C LEU A 93 -2.29 -20.18 -7.83
N ILE A 94 -3.16 -21.05 -8.32
CA ILE A 94 -4.59 -20.82 -8.48
C ILE A 94 -5.29 -21.67 -7.41
N TRP A 95 -6.13 -21.03 -6.62
CA TRP A 95 -6.86 -21.65 -5.52
C TRP A 95 -8.33 -21.83 -5.89
N GLU A 96 -8.91 -22.96 -5.48
CA GLU A 96 -10.32 -23.27 -5.69
C GLU A 96 -10.88 -23.96 -4.46
N SER A 97 -12.07 -23.56 -4.01
CA SER A 97 -12.90 -24.33 -3.07
C SER A 97 -13.99 -25.08 -3.80
N SER A 98 -14.22 -26.33 -3.41
CA SER A 98 -15.40 -27.08 -3.86
C SER A 98 -16.73 -26.56 -3.30
N ARG A 99 -16.68 -25.75 -2.21
CA ARG A 99 -17.84 -25.15 -1.55
C ARG A 99 -17.48 -23.81 -0.89
N GLU A 100 -17.48 -22.74 -1.70
CA GLU A 100 -17.27 -21.35 -1.26
C GLU A 100 -18.34 -20.84 -0.27
N ASP A 101 -19.50 -21.49 -0.20
CA ASP A 101 -20.55 -21.20 0.79
C ASP A 101 -20.19 -21.70 2.21
N VAL A 102 -19.25 -22.66 2.31
CA VAL A 102 -18.79 -23.24 3.59
C VAL A 102 -17.38 -22.79 3.93
N VAL A 103 -16.43 -23.02 3.03
CA VAL A 103 -15.05 -22.58 3.20
C VAL A 103 -14.64 -21.82 1.95
N LYS A 104 -14.39 -20.52 2.12
CA LYS A 104 -13.81 -19.70 1.06
C LYS A 104 -12.30 -19.84 1.02
N VAL A 105 -11.70 -19.69 -0.14
CA VAL A 105 -10.24 -19.60 -0.27
C VAL A 105 -9.85 -18.38 -1.10
N THR A 106 -8.99 -17.53 -0.56
CA THR A 106 -8.53 -16.33 -1.27
C THR A 106 -7.50 -16.67 -2.35
N SER A 107 -7.23 -15.72 -3.25
CA SER A 107 -6.15 -15.76 -4.25
C SER A 107 -4.76 -16.04 -3.65
N GLY A 108 -4.58 -15.74 -2.36
CA GLY A 108 -3.35 -15.98 -1.59
C GLY A 108 -3.30 -17.29 -0.82
N GLY A 109 -4.34 -18.13 -0.90
CA GLY A 109 -4.45 -19.39 -0.17
C GLY A 109 -4.86 -19.22 1.30
N ILE A 110 -5.59 -18.16 1.65
CA ILE A 110 -6.19 -18.02 2.98
C ILE A 110 -7.57 -18.65 2.95
N VAL A 111 -7.78 -19.72 3.72
CA VAL A 111 -9.10 -20.31 3.91
C VAL A 111 -9.88 -19.59 5.00
N VAL A 112 -11.19 -19.43 4.81
CA VAL A 112 -12.09 -18.75 5.74
C VAL A 112 -13.26 -19.69 6.04
N ALA A 113 -13.41 -20.10 7.31
CA ALA A 113 -14.46 -21.02 7.76
C ALA A 113 -15.75 -20.26 8.08
N GLU A 114 -16.75 -20.35 7.20
CA GLU A 114 -17.94 -19.48 7.22
C GLU A 114 -19.27 -20.23 7.33
N GLY A 115 -19.41 -21.39 6.68
CA GLY A 115 -20.69 -22.09 6.61
C GLY A 115 -20.84 -23.25 7.57
N ASP A 116 -21.67 -24.21 7.17
CA ASP A 116 -22.15 -25.28 8.03
C ASP A 116 -21.05 -26.20 8.59
N LEU A 117 -21.26 -26.62 9.84
CA LEU A 117 -20.36 -27.52 10.55
C LEU A 117 -20.40 -28.94 9.97
N ASN A 118 -19.29 -29.66 10.12
CA ASN A 118 -19.15 -31.09 9.77
C ASN A 118 -19.32 -31.42 8.28
N ILE A 119 -19.28 -30.43 7.40
CA ILE A 119 -19.29 -30.63 5.95
C ILE A 119 -17.85 -30.72 5.44
N PRO A 120 -17.46 -31.81 4.74
CA PRO A 120 -16.16 -31.88 4.08
C PRO A 120 -16.12 -30.95 2.86
N VAL A 121 -15.08 -30.15 2.77
CA VAL A 121 -14.79 -29.26 1.66
C VAL A 121 -13.38 -29.53 1.16
N THR A 122 -13.25 -29.84 -0.12
CA THR A 122 -11.95 -29.95 -0.78
C THR A 122 -11.48 -28.58 -1.22
N ILE A 123 -10.27 -28.20 -0.81
CA ILE A 123 -9.53 -27.03 -1.29
C ILE A 123 -8.42 -27.51 -2.22
N THR A 124 -8.32 -26.91 -3.40
CA THR A 124 -7.35 -27.28 -4.43
C THR A 124 -6.40 -26.13 -4.72
N ALA A 125 -5.09 -26.42 -4.74
CA ALA A 125 -4.06 -25.53 -5.26
C ALA A 125 -3.51 -26.09 -6.58
N LYS A 126 -3.48 -25.27 -7.63
CA LYS A 126 -2.92 -25.60 -8.95
C LYS A 126 -1.76 -24.67 -9.27
N SER A 127 -0.70 -25.16 -9.88
CA SER A 127 0.33 -24.28 -10.44
C SER A 127 -0.29 -23.45 -11.58
N ALA A 128 0.00 -22.15 -11.64
CA ALA A 128 -0.45 -21.33 -12.76
C ALA A 128 0.35 -21.58 -14.05
N VAL A 129 1.56 -22.16 -13.93
CA VAL A 129 2.42 -22.50 -15.08
C VAL A 129 1.94 -23.77 -15.78
N ASP A 130 1.60 -24.80 -15.00
CA ASP A 130 1.07 -26.06 -15.49
C ASP A 130 -0.09 -26.51 -14.59
N HIS A 131 -1.32 -26.29 -15.06
CA HIS A 131 -2.54 -26.61 -14.32
C HIS A 131 -2.71 -28.12 -14.06
N SER A 132 -1.94 -28.99 -14.73
CA SER A 132 -1.92 -30.42 -14.44
C SER A 132 -1.23 -30.73 -13.10
N ILE A 133 -0.33 -29.85 -12.65
CA ILE A 133 0.34 -29.93 -11.36
C ILE A 133 -0.58 -29.29 -10.31
N LYS A 134 -1.17 -30.13 -9.48
CA LYS A 134 -2.10 -29.72 -8.44
C LYS A 134 -2.01 -30.58 -7.20
N THR A 135 -2.53 -30.06 -6.10
CA THR A 135 -2.67 -30.77 -4.83
C THR A 135 -3.98 -30.33 -4.18
N SER A 136 -4.48 -31.12 -3.23
CA SER A 136 -5.75 -30.82 -2.57
C SER A 136 -5.74 -31.31 -1.13
N VAL A 137 -6.53 -30.65 -0.30
CA VAL A 137 -6.77 -31.03 1.09
C VAL A 137 -8.25 -30.97 1.39
N ASP A 138 -8.74 -31.92 2.19
CA ASP A 138 -10.09 -31.88 2.72
C ASP A 138 -10.10 -31.22 4.10
N VAL A 139 -10.88 -30.15 4.21
CA VAL A 139 -11.10 -29.40 5.45
C VAL A 139 -12.53 -29.60 5.93
N VAL A 140 -12.73 -29.51 7.24
CA VAL A 140 -14.04 -29.59 7.89
C VAL A 140 -14.09 -28.53 8.98
N ILE A 141 -15.22 -27.81 9.06
CA ILE A 141 -15.48 -26.88 10.16
C ILE A 141 -16.05 -27.65 11.35
N LYS A 142 -15.49 -27.42 12.53
CA LYS A 142 -15.94 -27.97 13.81
C LYS A 142 -16.43 -26.87 14.75
N GLU A 143 -17.21 -27.28 15.74
CA GLU A 143 -17.65 -26.39 16.81
C GLU A 143 -16.46 -25.81 17.56
N ASN A 144 -16.67 -24.58 18.03
CA ASN A 144 -15.72 -23.87 18.88
C ASN A 144 -15.46 -24.66 20.18
N PRO A 145 -14.18 -24.83 20.57
CA PRO A 145 -13.82 -25.69 21.70
C PRO A 145 -14.29 -25.10 23.04
N MET A 146 -14.29 -25.93 24.09
CA MET A 146 -14.47 -25.47 25.47
C MET A 146 -13.29 -24.55 25.87
N PRO A 147 -13.53 -23.46 26.61
CA PRO A 147 -12.47 -22.65 27.20
C PRO A 147 -11.57 -23.47 28.14
N THR A 148 -10.25 -23.35 27.97
CA THR A 148 -9.23 -23.98 28.82
C THR A 148 -8.57 -22.99 29.78
N ASP A 149 -8.68 -21.68 29.51
CA ASP A 149 -8.35 -20.60 30.45
C ASP A 149 -9.19 -19.35 30.14
N PHE A 150 -9.40 -18.51 31.16
CA PHE A 150 -10.05 -17.21 31.06
C PHE A 150 -9.87 -16.39 32.36
N ASP A 151 -10.12 -15.09 32.24
CA ASP A 151 -10.15 -14.15 33.35
C ASP A 151 -11.55 -13.62 33.63
N LEU A 152 -11.84 -13.32 34.90
CA LEU A 152 -13.06 -12.67 35.35
C LEU A 152 -12.76 -11.24 35.81
N ILE A 153 -13.53 -10.29 35.27
CA ILE A 153 -13.45 -8.88 35.65
C ILE A 153 -14.84 -8.44 36.13
N PRO A 154 -14.96 -7.85 37.33
CA PRO A 154 -13.90 -7.49 38.26
C PRO A 154 -13.46 -8.70 39.09
N SER A 155 -12.19 -8.74 39.49
CA SER A 155 -11.66 -9.80 40.37
C SER A 155 -12.11 -9.66 41.83
N LYS A 156 -12.60 -8.48 42.21
CA LYS A 156 -13.23 -8.14 43.48
C LYS A 156 -14.11 -6.91 43.32
N ALA A 157 -15.23 -6.84 44.05
CA ALA A 157 -16.07 -5.65 44.09
C ALA A 157 -16.74 -5.52 45.46
N VAL A 158 -17.10 -4.28 45.81
CA VAL A 158 -18.01 -3.97 46.92
C VAL A 158 -19.28 -3.39 46.31
N GLN A 159 -20.44 -3.88 46.71
CA GLN A 159 -21.73 -3.42 46.19
C GLN A 159 -22.77 -3.33 47.31
N LYS A 160 -23.78 -2.47 47.15
CA LYS A 160 -24.89 -2.37 48.10
C LYS A 160 -25.87 -3.53 47.91
N VAL A 161 -26.44 -4.03 49.02
CA VAL A 161 -27.49 -5.06 48.98
C VAL A 161 -28.65 -4.62 48.08
N GLY A 162 -29.16 -5.54 47.26
CA GLY A 162 -30.26 -5.26 46.35
C GLY A 162 -29.85 -4.70 44.99
N LEU A 163 -28.61 -4.21 44.80
CA LEU A 163 -28.03 -3.83 43.51
C LEU A 163 -27.22 -4.97 42.89
N THR A 164 -26.80 -4.80 41.64
CA THR A 164 -26.13 -5.85 40.86
C THR A 164 -24.65 -5.59 40.62
N VAL A 165 -23.90 -6.67 40.40
CA VAL A 165 -22.53 -6.66 39.90
C VAL A 165 -22.47 -7.59 38.70
N ARG A 166 -21.96 -7.13 37.56
CA ARG A 166 -21.73 -7.98 36.38
C ARG A 166 -20.29 -8.48 36.34
N LEU A 167 -20.12 -9.78 36.12
CA LEU A 167 -18.84 -10.41 35.83
C LEU A 167 -18.65 -10.52 34.31
N LEU A 168 -17.51 -10.08 33.80
CA LEU A 168 -17.10 -10.18 32.41
C LEU A 168 -16.03 -11.27 32.26
N VAL A 169 -16.22 -12.14 31.27
CA VAL A 169 -15.22 -13.12 30.86
C VAL A 169 -14.28 -12.46 29.84
N THR A 170 -12.97 -12.53 30.06
CA THR A 170 -11.93 -11.96 29.19
C THR A 170 -10.75 -12.92 29.04
N ASN A 171 -9.81 -12.61 28.14
CA ASN A 171 -8.58 -13.40 27.93
C ASN A 171 -8.83 -14.91 27.76
N VAL A 172 -9.84 -15.26 26.95
CA VAL A 172 -10.28 -16.64 26.77
C VAL A 172 -9.32 -17.42 25.88
N GLU A 173 -8.90 -18.60 26.34
CA GLU A 173 -8.08 -19.54 25.57
C GLU A 173 -8.81 -20.88 25.30
N PRO A 174 -8.61 -21.48 24.12
CA PRO A 174 -7.96 -20.90 22.94
C PRO A 174 -8.77 -19.73 22.35
N ARG A 175 -8.17 -18.96 21.44
CA ARG A 175 -8.73 -17.72 20.85
C ARG A 175 -10.19 -17.82 20.35
N PHE A 176 -10.62 -19.00 19.89
CA PHE A 176 -11.96 -19.25 19.36
C PHE A 176 -12.80 -20.13 20.29
N ALA A 177 -12.48 -20.24 21.57
CA ALA A 177 -13.29 -21.02 22.49
C ALA A 177 -14.70 -20.41 22.68
N ASP A 178 -15.68 -21.27 22.89
CA ASP A 178 -17.07 -20.86 23.08
C ASP A 178 -17.32 -20.46 24.54
N ILE A 179 -17.45 -19.15 24.77
CA ILE A 179 -17.71 -18.58 26.10
C ILE A 179 -19.07 -18.97 26.67
N ASN A 180 -20.03 -19.35 25.83
CA ASN A 180 -21.37 -19.77 26.29
C ASN A 180 -21.32 -21.13 27.02
N LYS A 181 -20.18 -21.83 26.95
CA LYS A 181 -19.94 -23.06 27.71
C LYS A 181 -19.50 -22.79 29.16
N ILE A 182 -19.32 -21.53 29.55
CA ILE A 182 -19.02 -21.12 30.93
C ILE A 182 -20.33 -21.01 31.72
N THR A 183 -20.39 -21.69 32.87
CA THR A 183 -21.54 -21.63 33.79
C THR A 183 -21.18 -20.92 35.08
N PHE A 184 -22.11 -20.12 35.63
CA PHE A 184 -21.92 -19.39 36.88
C PHE A 184 -22.72 -20.01 38.04
N SER A 185 -22.19 -19.92 39.27
CA SER A 185 -22.90 -20.32 40.49
C SER A 185 -22.43 -19.52 41.72
N THR A 186 -23.27 -19.39 42.74
CA THR A 186 -22.93 -18.72 44.01
C THR A 186 -22.82 -19.72 45.17
N ASN A 187 -22.04 -19.39 46.20
CA ASN A 187 -21.91 -20.22 47.41
C ASN A 187 -22.93 -19.86 48.54
N LYS A 188 -23.72 -18.79 48.37
CA LYS A 188 -24.66 -18.29 49.41
C LYS A 188 -26.12 -18.41 48.97
N PRO A 189 -27.04 -18.86 49.85
CA PRO A 189 -28.47 -19.00 49.53
C PRO A 189 -29.20 -17.65 49.36
N TYR A 190 -28.61 -16.55 49.86
CA TYR A 190 -29.17 -15.20 49.71
C TYR A 190 -28.64 -14.46 48.47
N ALA A 191 -27.81 -15.10 47.65
CA ALA A 191 -27.25 -14.52 46.44
C ALA A 191 -27.58 -15.36 45.20
N SER A 192 -27.81 -14.71 44.08
CA SER A 192 -28.06 -15.34 42.78
C SER A 192 -27.09 -14.80 41.74
N VAL A 193 -26.77 -15.63 40.76
CA VAL A 193 -26.06 -15.26 39.53
C VAL A 193 -26.80 -15.84 38.34
N ASP A 194 -26.93 -15.08 37.26
CA ASP A 194 -27.53 -15.54 36.01
C ASP A 194 -26.49 -16.04 35.00
N GLU A 195 -26.94 -16.47 33.82
CA GLU A 195 -26.09 -16.96 32.73
C GLU A 195 -25.16 -15.88 32.14
N ASN A 196 -25.50 -14.60 32.30
CA ASN A 196 -24.72 -13.45 31.84
C ASN A 196 -23.71 -12.97 32.90
N GLY A 197 -23.60 -13.67 34.03
CA GLY A 197 -22.69 -13.33 35.13
C GLY A 197 -23.18 -12.14 35.97
N ILE A 198 -24.48 -11.83 35.96
CA ILE A 198 -25.08 -10.76 36.77
C ILE A 198 -25.40 -11.31 38.16
N VAL A 199 -24.76 -10.75 39.17
CA VAL A 199 -24.83 -11.20 40.57
C VAL A 199 -25.65 -10.22 41.40
N ARG A 200 -26.57 -10.73 42.22
CA ARG A 200 -27.38 -9.96 43.17
C ARG A 200 -27.44 -10.65 44.52
N ALA A 201 -27.37 -9.90 45.61
CA ALA A 201 -27.54 -10.40 46.97
C ALA A 201 -28.72 -9.72 47.68
N LYS A 202 -29.46 -10.52 48.47
CA LYS A 202 -30.60 -10.08 49.30
C LYS A 202 -30.20 -9.73 50.74
N ALA A 203 -28.97 -10.02 51.14
CA ALA A 203 -28.43 -9.75 52.47
C ALA A 203 -26.95 -9.39 52.37
N ALA A 204 -26.46 -8.65 53.36
CA ALA A 204 -25.06 -8.26 53.43
C ALA A 204 -24.14 -9.44 53.72
N GLY A 205 -22.92 -9.37 53.22
CA GLY A 205 -21.87 -10.37 53.40
C GLY A 205 -21.09 -10.67 52.12
N VAL A 206 -20.02 -11.44 52.30
CA VAL A 206 -19.15 -11.87 51.20
C VAL A 206 -19.77 -13.07 50.49
N VAL A 207 -19.99 -12.90 49.19
CA VAL A 207 -20.49 -13.90 48.24
C VAL A 207 -19.33 -14.35 47.35
N GLU A 208 -19.11 -15.66 47.25
CA GLU A 208 -18.19 -16.23 46.25
C GLU A 208 -18.99 -16.69 45.04
N VAL A 209 -18.51 -16.30 43.86
CA VAL A 209 -19.09 -16.68 42.57
C VAL A 209 -18.08 -17.51 41.81
N ASN A 210 -18.52 -18.70 41.39
CA ASN A 210 -17.72 -19.65 40.63
C ASN A 210 -18.14 -19.64 39.16
N ALA A 211 -17.21 -19.38 38.25
CA ALA A 211 -17.37 -19.60 36.82
C ALA A 211 -16.66 -20.91 36.44
N LYS A 212 -17.37 -21.82 35.76
CA LYS A 212 -16.88 -23.15 35.42
C LYS A 212 -16.94 -23.41 33.93
N ALA A 213 -15.82 -23.86 33.35
CA ALA A 213 -15.70 -24.37 31.99
C ALA A 213 -15.01 -25.76 32.02
N GLY A 214 -15.76 -26.83 31.75
CA GLY A 214 -15.24 -28.19 31.94
C GLY A 214 -14.76 -28.41 33.38
N ASP A 215 -13.49 -28.76 33.57
CA ASP A 215 -12.85 -28.94 34.89
C ASP A 215 -12.24 -27.65 35.45
N LEU A 216 -12.11 -26.60 34.65
CA LEU A 216 -11.60 -25.30 35.09
C LEU A 216 -12.67 -24.57 35.92
N ILE A 217 -12.27 -24.09 37.09
CA ILE A 217 -13.10 -23.24 37.95
C ILE A 217 -12.30 -21.98 38.31
N LYS A 218 -12.90 -20.82 38.06
CA LYS A 218 -12.40 -19.51 38.52
C LYS A 218 -13.39 -18.94 39.54
N THR A 219 -12.88 -18.44 40.66
CA THR A 219 -13.71 -17.90 41.75
C THR A 219 -13.39 -16.43 41.99
N VAL A 220 -14.43 -15.63 42.18
CA VAL A 220 -14.33 -14.22 42.59
C VAL A 220 -15.13 -13.98 43.87
N SER A 221 -14.66 -13.04 44.69
CA SER A 221 -15.34 -12.64 45.94
C SER A 221 -15.93 -11.25 45.80
N LEU A 222 -17.23 -11.14 46.09
CA LEU A 222 -18.00 -9.90 46.04
C LEU A 222 -18.53 -9.59 47.44
N ASP A 223 -18.26 -8.39 47.95
CA ASP A 223 -18.72 -7.95 49.27
C ASP A 223 -19.99 -7.11 49.15
N PHE A 224 -21.09 -7.60 49.70
CA PHE A 224 -22.36 -6.87 49.72
C PHE A 224 -22.55 -6.17 51.06
N ILE A 225 -22.68 -4.85 51.05
CA ILE A 225 -22.85 -4.03 52.25
C ILE A 225 -24.30 -3.55 52.40
N GLU A 226 -24.75 -3.38 53.63
CA GLU A 226 -26.07 -2.80 53.89
C GLU A 226 -26.15 -1.38 53.36
N ASP A 227 -27.32 -1.04 52.83
CA ASP A 227 -27.68 0.31 52.45
C ASP A 227 -29.16 0.54 52.78
N ASN A 228 -29.44 1.74 53.29
CA ASN A 228 -30.79 2.14 53.72
C ASN A 228 -31.45 3.11 52.74
N GLU A 229 -30.81 3.42 51.62
CA GLU A 229 -31.39 4.24 50.56
C GLU A 229 -32.49 3.47 49.80
N GLU A 230 -33.50 4.21 49.36
CA GLU A 230 -34.59 3.64 48.55
C GLU A 230 -34.07 3.26 47.15
N ILE A 231 -34.39 2.04 46.72
CA ILE A 231 -34.01 1.55 45.38
C ILE A 231 -35.06 2.00 44.36
N ILE A 232 -34.64 2.83 43.42
CA ILE A 232 -35.42 3.24 42.25
C ILE A 232 -35.24 2.18 41.16
N ALA A 233 -36.32 1.50 40.79
CA ALA A 233 -36.32 0.50 39.73
C ALA A 233 -36.34 1.15 38.32
N PRO A 234 -35.74 0.50 37.30
CA PRO A 234 -35.78 0.97 35.93
C PRO A 234 -37.21 0.85 35.36
N ILE A 235 -37.60 1.81 34.51
CA ILE A 235 -38.95 1.83 33.89
C ILE A 235 -38.88 1.61 32.38
N SER A 236 -37.88 2.18 31.72
CA SER A 236 -37.71 2.10 30.27
C SER A 236 -36.23 2.05 29.92
N LEU A 237 -35.92 1.49 28.75
CA LEU A 237 -34.59 1.52 28.19
C LEU A 237 -34.67 1.78 26.68
N ASN A 238 -33.80 2.65 26.18
CA ASN A 238 -33.75 2.99 24.76
C ASN A 238 -32.32 2.96 24.26
N ILE A 239 -32.10 2.38 23.08
CA ILE A 239 -30.81 2.38 22.38
C ILE A 239 -30.79 3.49 21.32
N GLN A 240 -29.65 4.16 21.19
CA GLN A 240 -29.39 5.17 20.16
C GLN A 240 -28.04 4.89 19.49
N GLY A 241 -27.96 5.15 18.18
CA GLY A 241 -26.74 5.01 17.39
C GLY A 241 -27.06 4.77 15.91
N SER A 242 -26.02 4.52 15.12
CA SER A 242 -26.18 4.15 13.71
C SER A 242 -26.65 2.70 13.59
N ASN A 243 -27.58 2.42 12.68
CA ASN A 243 -28.09 1.08 12.40
C ASN A 243 -27.39 0.40 11.21
N GLU A 244 -26.44 1.07 10.56
CA GLU A 244 -25.72 0.56 9.39
C GLU A 244 -24.23 0.86 9.48
N GLY A 245 -23.40 -0.10 9.07
CA GLY A 245 -21.94 0.01 9.07
C GLY A 245 -21.27 -0.86 8.02
N SER A 246 -19.95 -0.68 7.90
CA SER A 246 -19.13 -1.58 7.08
C SER A 246 -18.53 -2.70 7.93
N ILE A 247 -18.32 -3.88 7.37
CA ILE A 247 -17.57 -4.95 8.07
C ILE A 247 -16.19 -4.43 8.52
N TYR A 248 -15.65 -4.97 9.60
CA TYR A 248 -14.42 -4.50 10.27
C TYR A 248 -14.45 -3.06 10.78
N THR A 249 -15.63 -2.47 10.98
CA THR A 249 -15.79 -1.13 11.59
C THR A 249 -16.54 -1.18 12.90
N TYR A 250 -16.34 -0.17 13.73
CA TYR A 250 -17.01 -0.02 15.02
C TYR A 250 -18.17 0.96 14.87
N ILE A 251 -19.33 0.59 15.42
CA ILE A 251 -20.47 1.48 15.60
C ILE A 251 -20.66 1.77 17.10
N PRO A 252 -20.56 3.03 17.54
CA PRO A 252 -20.91 3.37 18.92
C PRO A 252 -22.42 3.32 19.11
N LEU A 253 -22.86 2.65 20.18
CA LEU A 253 -24.23 2.67 20.66
C LEU A 253 -24.28 3.20 22.09
N GLU A 254 -25.36 3.91 22.41
CA GLU A 254 -25.64 4.43 23.74
C GLU A 254 -27.04 3.97 24.18
N ALA A 255 -27.16 3.60 25.45
CA ALA A 255 -28.42 3.28 26.10
C ALA A 255 -28.78 4.34 27.14
N SER A 256 -30.08 4.63 27.27
CA SER A 256 -30.59 5.56 28.29
C SER A 256 -31.87 5.06 28.93
N PHE A 257 -32.02 5.33 30.24
CA PHE A 257 -33.23 5.04 31.01
C PHE A 257 -34.33 6.12 30.89
N GLY A 258 -34.11 7.14 30.05
CA GLY A 258 -35.01 8.28 29.93
C GLY A 258 -34.97 9.20 31.15
N ASP A 259 -36.12 9.72 31.56
CA ASP A 259 -36.22 10.72 32.65
C ASP A 259 -36.05 10.11 34.06
N VAL A 260 -36.31 8.81 34.22
CA VAL A 260 -36.21 8.11 35.51
C VAL A 260 -34.92 7.31 35.54
N ILE A 261 -33.94 7.81 36.27
CA ILE A 261 -32.64 7.15 36.44
C ILE A 261 -32.73 6.13 37.59
N PRO A 262 -32.52 4.83 37.32
CA PRO A 262 -32.57 3.81 38.36
C PRO A 262 -31.36 3.90 39.29
N THR A 263 -31.51 3.41 40.52
CA THR A 263 -30.39 3.30 41.48
C THR A 263 -29.32 2.34 40.95
N ASP A 264 -29.73 1.30 40.23
CA ASP A 264 -28.86 0.39 39.49
C ASP A 264 -29.00 0.64 37.98
N SER A 265 -28.04 1.36 37.41
CA SER A 265 -27.98 1.68 35.98
C SER A 265 -27.20 0.66 35.16
N GLY A 266 -26.85 -0.50 35.74
CA GLY A 266 -26.09 -1.53 35.04
C GLY A 266 -26.86 -2.10 33.84
N ILE A 267 -26.18 -2.22 32.70
CA ILE A 267 -26.74 -2.80 31.48
C ILE A 267 -25.88 -3.97 30.96
N THR A 268 -26.56 -4.97 30.41
CA THR A 268 -25.97 -6.05 29.63
C THR A 268 -26.36 -5.93 28.16
N TRP A 269 -25.33 -5.88 27.33
CA TRP A 269 -25.46 -5.91 25.87
C TRP A 269 -25.24 -7.33 25.36
N THR A 270 -26.14 -7.79 24.50
CA THR A 270 -26.03 -9.06 23.78
C THR A 270 -26.25 -8.84 22.29
N SER A 271 -25.75 -9.78 21.48
CA SER A 271 -25.96 -9.81 20.04
C SER A 271 -26.60 -11.14 19.68
N SER A 272 -27.61 -11.12 18.81
CA SER A 272 -28.20 -12.33 18.26
C SER A 272 -27.22 -13.14 17.41
N ASP A 273 -26.20 -12.49 16.85
CA ASP A 273 -25.12 -13.13 16.10
C ASP A 273 -23.78 -12.38 16.29
N PRO A 274 -22.94 -12.80 17.25
CA PRO A 274 -21.61 -12.23 17.47
C PRO A 274 -20.65 -12.41 16.30
N ASN A 275 -20.93 -13.31 15.36
CA ASN A 275 -20.13 -13.45 14.15
C ASN A 275 -20.43 -12.32 13.15
N ILE A 276 -21.62 -11.71 13.16
CA ILE A 276 -21.92 -10.53 12.33
C ILE A 276 -21.58 -9.25 13.09
N ALA A 277 -22.06 -9.15 14.34
CA ALA A 277 -21.99 -7.95 15.15
C ALA A 277 -21.55 -8.31 16.57
N ALA A 278 -20.27 -8.12 16.87
CA ALA A 278 -19.72 -8.44 18.18
C ALA A 278 -19.79 -7.22 19.11
N ILE A 279 -20.31 -7.45 20.32
CA ILE A 279 -20.28 -6.43 21.38
C ILE A 279 -18.84 -6.28 21.89
N THR A 280 -18.36 -5.04 21.95
CA THR A 280 -17.07 -4.69 22.53
C THR A 280 -17.17 -3.40 23.33
N PHE A 281 -16.35 -3.30 24.38
CA PHE A 281 -16.32 -2.15 25.27
C PHE A 281 -15.06 -1.27 25.06
N LYS A 282 -14.35 -1.51 23.95
CA LYS A 282 -13.17 -0.77 23.49
C LYS A 282 -13.22 -0.64 21.97
N ASP A 283 -12.79 0.50 21.44
CA ASP A 283 -12.36 0.60 20.05
C ASP A 283 -10.83 0.38 19.96
N ASP A 284 -10.29 0.21 18.75
CA ASP A 284 -8.85 -0.03 18.56
C ASP A 284 -7.96 1.15 19.00
N SER A 285 -8.53 2.34 19.19
CA SER A 285 -7.83 3.59 19.50
C SER A 285 -7.87 3.97 20.99
N ASP A 286 -8.90 3.57 21.71
CA ASP A 286 -9.13 3.89 23.12
C ASP A 286 -9.23 2.60 23.94
N ARG A 287 -8.14 2.27 24.62
CA ARG A 287 -8.04 1.07 25.47
C ARG A 287 -8.79 1.24 26.80
N THR A 288 -9.44 2.38 27.04
CA THR A 288 -10.24 2.60 28.25
C THR A 288 -11.60 1.91 28.09
N PRO A 289 -11.94 0.93 28.95
CA PRO A 289 -13.29 0.41 29.00
C PRO A 289 -14.26 1.57 29.27
N LEU A 290 -15.40 1.58 28.59
CA LEU A 290 -16.52 2.44 28.98
C LEU A 290 -16.85 2.20 30.46
N ALA A 291 -17.40 3.22 31.13
CA ALA A 291 -17.75 3.16 32.55
C ALA A 291 -18.47 1.85 32.89
N PHE A 292 -18.23 1.33 34.10
CA PHE A 292 -18.71 0.00 34.54
C PHE A 292 -20.25 -0.12 34.52
N ASP A 293 -20.97 1.00 34.37
CA ASP A 293 -22.42 1.04 34.18
C ASP A 293 -22.90 0.39 32.87
N GLY A 294 -22.03 0.28 31.85
CA GLY A 294 -22.37 -0.32 30.57
C GLY A 294 -23.36 0.50 29.73
N LEU A 295 -23.57 1.79 30.02
CA LEU A 295 -24.52 2.64 29.27
C LEU A 295 -24.08 2.91 27.83
N LYS A 296 -22.81 2.66 27.50
CA LYS A 296 -22.27 2.79 26.16
C LYS A 296 -21.61 1.48 25.75
N THR A 297 -21.64 1.18 24.46
CA THR A 297 -20.92 0.06 23.88
C THR A 297 -20.47 0.38 22.46
N PHE A 298 -19.55 -0.42 21.94
CA PHE A 298 -19.27 -0.47 20.52
C PHE A 298 -19.76 -1.81 19.98
N VAL A 299 -20.33 -1.77 18.78
CA VAL A 299 -20.64 -2.96 18.00
C VAL A 299 -19.63 -3.04 16.88
N TYR A 300 -18.77 -4.06 16.94
CA TYR A 300 -17.81 -4.33 15.89
C TYR A 300 -18.46 -5.19 14.81
N GLY A 301 -18.55 -4.64 13.61
CA GLY A 301 -18.86 -5.41 12.41
C GLY A 301 -17.72 -6.38 12.18
N GLN A 302 -17.99 -7.67 12.32
CA GLN A 302 -16.98 -8.70 12.10
C GLN A 302 -16.80 -8.95 10.59
N LYS A 303 -16.09 -10.02 10.23
CA LYS A 303 -15.85 -10.38 8.82
C LYS A 303 -17.10 -10.70 8.00
N PHE A 304 -18.19 -11.08 8.67
CA PHE A 304 -19.41 -11.54 8.02
C PHE A 304 -20.41 -10.39 7.86
N ALA A 305 -20.83 -10.15 6.62
CA ALA A 305 -21.90 -9.21 6.33
C ALA A 305 -23.26 -9.81 6.70
N GLY A 306 -24.20 -8.96 7.10
CA GLY A 306 -25.54 -9.38 7.49
C GLY A 306 -26.15 -8.44 8.50
N THR A 307 -27.23 -8.92 9.14
CA THR A 307 -27.99 -8.15 10.11
C THR A 307 -28.05 -8.93 11.42
N ALA A 308 -27.85 -8.22 12.53
CA ALA A 308 -27.99 -8.77 13.88
C ALA A 308 -28.88 -7.86 14.73
N THR A 309 -29.53 -8.47 15.72
CA THR A 309 -30.28 -7.72 16.74
C THR A 309 -29.38 -7.54 17.95
N ILE A 310 -29.12 -6.27 18.29
CA ILE A 310 -28.40 -5.89 19.50
C ILE A 310 -29.42 -5.61 20.59
N THR A 311 -29.26 -6.26 21.74
CA THR A 311 -30.18 -6.11 22.87
C THR A 311 -29.45 -5.49 24.04
N ALA A 312 -29.96 -4.37 24.55
CA ALA A 312 -29.57 -3.80 25.83
C ALA A 312 -30.60 -4.23 26.87
N THR A 313 -30.16 -4.85 27.95
CA THR A 313 -31.04 -5.34 29.03
C THR A 313 -30.60 -4.76 30.36
N SER A 314 -31.52 -4.25 31.18
CA SER A 314 -31.18 -3.82 32.53
C SER A 314 -30.72 -5.01 33.38
N ASN A 315 -29.60 -4.85 34.08
CA ASN A 315 -29.12 -5.87 35.01
C ASN A 315 -30.04 -6.04 36.22
N TYR A 316 -30.77 -4.99 36.59
CA TYR A 316 -31.67 -4.99 37.74
C TYR A 316 -32.99 -5.73 37.47
N ASP A 317 -33.56 -5.51 36.28
CA ASP A 317 -34.83 -6.11 35.83
C ASP A 317 -34.74 -6.48 34.35
N SER A 318 -34.66 -7.79 34.06
CA SER A 318 -34.52 -8.30 32.70
C SER A 318 -35.76 -8.10 31.82
N SER A 319 -36.91 -7.73 32.39
CA SER A 319 -38.09 -7.34 31.62
C SER A 319 -37.96 -5.95 31.01
N VAL A 320 -37.02 -5.13 31.49
CA VAL A 320 -36.71 -3.80 30.95
C VAL A 320 -35.51 -3.93 30.01
N TYR A 321 -35.81 -4.00 28.72
CA TYR A 321 -34.82 -4.13 27.65
C TYR A 321 -35.20 -3.30 26.42
N SER A 322 -34.26 -3.17 25.50
CA SER A 322 -34.43 -2.52 24.21
C SER A 322 -33.69 -3.32 23.14
N GLU A 323 -34.30 -3.44 21.96
CA GLU A 323 -33.71 -4.11 20.81
C GLU A 323 -33.40 -3.09 19.72
N PHE A 324 -32.27 -3.30 19.05
CA PHE A 324 -31.77 -2.43 18.00
C PHE A 324 -31.21 -3.26 16.86
N LEU A 325 -31.82 -3.17 15.68
CA LEU A 325 -31.40 -3.90 14.50
C LEU A 325 -30.24 -3.18 13.82
N ILE A 326 -29.12 -3.88 13.60
CA ILE A 326 -27.92 -3.33 12.96
C ILE A 326 -27.51 -4.16 11.75
N THR A 327 -27.12 -3.51 10.67
CA THR A 327 -26.68 -4.15 9.42
C THR A 327 -25.25 -3.78 9.07
N PHE A 328 -24.43 -4.80 8.82
CA PHE A 328 -23.06 -4.64 8.33
C PHE A 328 -22.95 -5.12 6.89
N SER A 329 -22.38 -4.30 6.02
CA SER A 329 -22.18 -4.60 4.60
C SER A 329 -20.71 -4.45 4.18
N PRO A 330 -20.24 -5.18 3.16
CA PRO A 330 -18.90 -5.00 2.64
C PRO A 330 -18.78 -3.64 1.93
N LEU A 331 -17.68 -2.92 2.17
CA LEU A 331 -17.30 -1.73 1.41
C LEU A 331 -16.31 -2.14 0.33
N LEU A 332 -16.76 -2.07 -0.93
CA LEU A 332 -16.00 -2.48 -2.11
C LEU A 332 -15.07 -1.36 -2.59
N PRO A 333 -13.94 -1.68 -3.25
CA PRO A 333 -13.09 -0.67 -3.86
C PRO A 333 -13.75 -0.08 -5.11
N GLU A 334 -13.74 1.24 -5.20
CA GLU A 334 -14.12 1.99 -6.40
C GLU A 334 -12.94 2.18 -7.35
N ALA A 335 -11.73 2.30 -6.81
CA ALA A 335 -10.48 2.34 -7.55
C ALA A 335 -9.33 1.74 -6.75
N ILE A 336 -8.29 1.30 -7.45
CA ILE A 336 -7.02 0.86 -6.87
C ILE A 336 -5.85 1.58 -7.54
N SER A 337 -4.75 1.71 -6.81
CA SER A 337 -3.49 2.25 -7.33
C SER A 337 -2.34 1.33 -6.97
N LEU A 338 -1.55 0.92 -7.97
CA LEU A 338 -0.42 0.01 -7.80
C LEU A 338 0.84 0.76 -7.33
N ASN A 339 1.34 0.40 -6.16
CA ASN A 339 2.51 1.00 -5.54
C ASN A 339 3.78 0.28 -6.01
N LEU A 340 4.52 0.95 -6.88
CA LEU A 340 5.82 0.51 -7.40
C LEU A 340 6.75 1.72 -7.44
N ASP A 341 7.80 1.73 -6.63
CA ASP A 341 8.62 2.94 -6.45
C ASP A 341 9.55 3.24 -7.64
N HIS A 342 9.74 2.26 -8.53
CA HIS A 342 10.63 2.35 -9.67
C HIS A 342 9.90 2.01 -10.98
N SER A 343 10.53 2.36 -12.09
CA SER A 343 10.10 1.93 -13.44
C SER A 343 11.07 0.91 -14.06
N ILE A 344 12.20 0.67 -13.41
CA ILE A 344 13.26 -0.22 -13.85
C ILE A 344 13.66 -1.09 -12.67
N TYR A 345 13.70 -2.40 -12.88
CA TYR A 345 13.94 -3.40 -11.84
C TYR A 345 15.05 -4.37 -12.29
N SER A 346 15.87 -4.80 -11.33
CA SER A 346 16.93 -5.78 -11.58
C SER A 346 16.33 -7.18 -11.70
N MET A 347 16.80 -7.93 -12.69
CA MET A 347 16.48 -9.35 -12.86
C MET A 347 16.93 -10.18 -11.63
N GLY A 348 16.21 -11.26 -11.33
CA GLY A 348 16.53 -12.21 -10.25
C GLY A 348 16.18 -11.74 -8.83
N LYS A 349 15.88 -10.45 -8.63
CA LYS A 349 15.41 -9.92 -7.34
C LYS A 349 13.89 -10.04 -7.20
N SER A 350 13.44 -10.29 -5.97
CA SER A 350 12.03 -10.25 -5.59
C SER A 350 11.62 -8.87 -5.12
N TYR A 351 10.51 -8.36 -5.65
CA TYR A 351 9.96 -7.04 -5.33
C TYR A 351 8.52 -7.14 -4.85
N PRO A 352 8.13 -6.44 -3.77
CA PRO A 352 6.76 -6.45 -3.29
C PRO A 352 5.82 -5.71 -4.24
N LEU A 353 4.56 -6.16 -4.28
CA LEU A 353 3.44 -5.51 -4.94
C LEU A 353 2.42 -5.15 -3.87
N THR A 354 2.10 -3.87 -3.73
CA THR A 354 1.04 -3.40 -2.83
C THR A 354 0.11 -2.45 -3.56
N VAL A 355 -1.11 -2.32 -3.07
CA VAL A 355 -2.13 -1.44 -3.66
C VAL A 355 -2.69 -0.48 -2.61
N ASN A 356 -3.02 0.74 -3.04
CA ASN A 356 -3.87 1.64 -2.28
C ASN A 356 -5.30 1.57 -2.81
N PHE A 357 -6.28 1.49 -1.92
CA PHE A 357 -7.69 1.44 -2.27
C PHE A 357 -8.34 2.82 -2.16
N THR A 358 -9.32 3.08 -3.03
CA THR A 358 -10.24 4.21 -2.93
C THR A 358 -11.67 3.65 -2.83
N PRO A 359 -12.42 3.98 -1.77
CA PRO A 359 -12.01 4.77 -0.61
C PRO A 359 -10.97 4.04 0.26
N SER A 360 -10.19 4.77 1.05
CA SER A 360 -9.07 4.18 1.83
C SER A 360 -9.52 3.23 2.94
N ASN A 361 -10.78 3.31 3.36
CA ASN A 361 -11.41 2.42 4.33
C ASN A 361 -12.11 1.21 3.69
N THR A 362 -11.89 0.94 2.40
CA THR A 362 -12.35 -0.29 1.72
C THR A 362 -12.12 -1.51 2.60
N THR A 363 -13.15 -2.34 2.77
CA THR A 363 -13.09 -3.51 3.66
C THR A 363 -12.81 -4.80 2.90
N VAL A 364 -13.19 -4.86 1.63
CA VAL A 364 -12.86 -5.98 0.74
C VAL A 364 -11.58 -5.66 -0.03
N LYS A 365 -10.44 -6.11 0.52
CA LYS A 365 -9.09 -5.76 0.03
C LYS A 365 -8.42 -6.85 -0.80
N GLU A 366 -9.14 -7.91 -1.13
CA GLU A 366 -8.57 -8.99 -1.91
C GLU A 366 -8.29 -8.55 -3.35
N VAL A 367 -7.07 -8.79 -3.80
CA VAL A 367 -6.63 -8.52 -5.16
C VAL A 367 -5.93 -9.75 -5.73
N TYR A 368 -5.78 -9.76 -7.04
CA TYR A 368 -4.76 -10.60 -7.67
C TYR A 368 -3.92 -9.76 -8.61
N PHE A 369 -2.65 -10.13 -8.69
CA PHE A 369 -1.67 -9.55 -9.59
C PHE A 369 -1.45 -10.52 -10.73
N GLU A 370 -1.29 -9.95 -11.93
CA GLU A 370 -0.96 -10.68 -13.15
C GLU A 370 0.15 -9.95 -13.91
N SER A 371 0.93 -10.73 -14.66
CA SER A 371 1.96 -10.21 -15.55
C SER A 371 1.50 -10.37 -16.99
N SER A 372 1.64 -9.31 -17.79
CA SER A 372 1.39 -9.39 -19.24
C SER A 372 2.37 -10.34 -19.97
N SER A 373 3.46 -10.78 -19.32
CA SER A 373 4.37 -11.79 -19.84
C SER A 373 5.11 -12.48 -18.69
N GLU A 374 4.70 -13.71 -18.38
CA GLU A 374 5.36 -14.54 -17.36
C GLU A 374 6.79 -14.94 -17.74
N ASP A 375 7.14 -14.94 -19.03
CA ASP A 375 8.51 -15.13 -19.50
C ASP A 375 9.46 -13.98 -19.07
N ILE A 376 8.92 -12.79 -18.84
CA ILE A 376 9.69 -11.60 -18.43
C ILE A 376 9.64 -11.42 -16.92
N ALA A 377 8.46 -11.52 -16.31
CA ALA A 377 8.28 -11.41 -14.87
C ALA A 377 7.14 -12.30 -14.39
N VAL A 378 7.38 -13.05 -13.33
CA VAL A 378 6.39 -13.88 -12.66
C VAL A 378 5.89 -13.19 -11.40
N VAL A 379 4.61 -13.38 -11.10
CA VAL A 379 3.93 -12.78 -9.94
C VAL A 379 3.45 -13.87 -9.00
N GLU A 380 3.48 -13.60 -7.70
CA GLU A 380 2.94 -14.48 -6.68
C GLU A 380 1.97 -13.68 -5.81
N ASN A 381 0.79 -14.26 -5.60
CA ASN A 381 -0.33 -13.64 -4.90
C ASN A 381 -0.39 -14.09 -3.44
N PHE A 382 -0.65 -13.14 -2.54
CA PHE A 382 -0.73 -13.39 -1.10
C PHE A 382 -2.06 -12.90 -0.49
N GLY A 383 -3.05 -12.54 -1.31
CA GLY A 383 -4.35 -12.03 -0.90
C GLY A 383 -4.50 -10.54 -1.22
N ASP A 384 -4.15 -9.66 -0.28
CA ASP A 384 -4.19 -8.20 -0.45
C ASP A 384 -2.85 -7.58 -0.90
N TYR A 385 -1.80 -8.41 -1.03
CA TYR A 385 -0.49 -8.03 -1.56
C TYR A 385 0.11 -9.15 -2.42
N GLY A 386 1.19 -8.81 -3.13
CA GLY A 386 1.87 -9.67 -4.07
C GLY A 386 3.39 -9.53 -3.98
N ARG A 387 4.10 -10.31 -4.77
CA ARG A 387 5.48 -10.01 -5.17
C ARG A 387 5.70 -10.40 -6.62
N PHE A 388 6.71 -9.83 -7.25
CA PHE A 388 7.17 -10.27 -8.57
C PHE A 388 8.68 -10.49 -8.61
N VAL A 389 9.11 -11.36 -9.52
CA VAL A 389 10.52 -11.61 -9.84
C VAL A 389 10.70 -11.46 -11.34
N GLY A 390 11.66 -10.63 -11.76
CA GLY A 390 12.04 -10.51 -13.17
C GLY A 390 12.93 -11.66 -13.61
N LEU A 391 12.52 -12.39 -14.65
CA LEU A 391 13.23 -13.55 -15.19
C LEU A 391 14.10 -13.23 -16.39
N LYS A 392 13.68 -12.24 -17.20
CA LYS A 392 14.36 -11.88 -18.45
C LYS A 392 14.35 -10.36 -18.66
N PRO A 393 15.42 -9.76 -19.21
CA PRO A 393 15.40 -8.36 -19.59
C PRO A 393 14.30 -8.08 -20.63
N GLY A 394 13.50 -7.05 -20.39
CA GLY A 394 12.33 -6.78 -21.22
C GLY A 394 11.39 -5.75 -20.62
N GLU A 395 10.35 -5.41 -21.35
CA GLU A 395 9.25 -4.60 -20.82
C GLU A 395 8.05 -5.48 -20.52
N VAL A 396 7.44 -5.27 -19.37
CA VAL A 396 6.25 -6.00 -18.94
C VAL A 396 5.33 -5.06 -18.19
N THR A 397 4.03 -5.23 -18.39
CA THR A 397 2.99 -4.60 -17.58
C THR A 397 2.59 -5.53 -16.46
N ILE A 398 2.58 -5.02 -15.22
CA ILE A 398 1.96 -5.68 -14.07
C ILE A 398 0.58 -5.05 -13.88
N ASN A 399 -0.45 -5.89 -13.80
CA ASN A 399 -1.79 -5.48 -13.44
C ASN A 399 -2.11 -5.95 -12.02
N ALA A 400 -2.78 -5.10 -11.26
CA ALA A 400 -3.50 -5.47 -10.06
C ALA A 400 -4.99 -5.37 -10.36
N VAL A 401 -5.76 -6.38 -9.97
CA VAL A 401 -7.21 -6.46 -10.21
C VAL A 401 -7.90 -6.74 -8.88
N ALA A 402 -8.92 -5.95 -8.55
CA ALA A 402 -9.73 -6.22 -7.36
C ALA A 402 -10.63 -7.43 -7.59
N VAL A 403 -10.58 -8.43 -6.69
CA VAL A 403 -11.40 -9.65 -6.82
C VAL A 403 -12.89 -9.34 -6.69
N ALA A 404 -13.25 -8.33 -5.88
CA ALA A 404 -14.63 -7.93 -5.69
C ALA A 404 -15.28 -7.29 -6.94
N ASN A 405 -14.47 -6.72 -7.83
CA ASN A 405 -14.92 -6.14 -9.09
C ASN A 405 -13.77 -6.16 -10.10
N ASN A 406 -13.81 -7.08 -11.05
CA ASN A 406 -12.77 -7.26 -12.05
C ASN A 406 -12.62 -6.08 -13.03
N GLU A 407 -13.52 -5.09 -13.01
CA GLU A 407 -13.37 -3.83 -13.77
C GLU A 407 -12.44 -2.83 -13.06
N VAL A 408 -12.21 -3.00 -11.75
CA VAL A 408 -11.33 -2.16 -10.95
C VAL A 408 -9.90 -2.67 -11.08
N VAL A 409 -9.14 -2.03 -11.99
CA VAL A 409 -7.79 -2.44 -12.38
C VAL A 409 -6.79 -1.29 -12.26
N ALA A 410 -5.58 -1.58 -11.78
CA ALA A 410 -4.42 -0.70 -11.88
C ALA A 410 -3.29 -1.39 -12.65
N SER A 411 -2.75 -0.72 -13.66
CA SER A 411 -1.68 -1.25 -14.49
C SER A 411 -0.43 -0.38 -14.41
N LYS A 412 0.74 -1.00 -14.34
CA LYS A 412 2.01 -0.28 -14.41
C LYS A 412 3.00 -1.01 -15.31
N LYS A 413 3.51 -0.28 -16.30
CA LYS A 413 4.56 -0.75 -17.20
C LYS A 413 5.93 -0.59 -16.54
N ILE A 414 6.67 -1.68 -16.44
CA ILE A 414 8.02 -1.74 -15.87
C ILE A 414 9.02 -2.29 -16.89
N THR A 415 10.31 -2.02 -16.66
CA THR A 415 11.43 -2.57 -17.44
C THR A 415 12.28 -3.45 -16.55
N ILE A 416 12.45 -4.72 -16.90
CA ILE A 416 13.40 -5.63 -16.28
C ILE A 416 14.75 -5.48 -16.99
N THR A 417 15.84 -5.42 -16.23
CA THR A 417 17.21 -5.34 -16.77
C THR A 417 18.16 -6.26 -16.01
N TYR A 418 19.22 -6.71 -16.69
CA TYR A 418 20.32 -7.47 -16.09
C TYR A 418 21.27 -6.57 -15.28
N LEU A 419 21.10 -5.25 -15.36
CA LEU A 419 21.88 -4.28 -14.59
C LEU A 419 21.38 -4.23 -13.14
N SER A 420 22.30 -4.06 -12.20
CA SER A 420 21.93 -3.73 -10.82
C SER A 420 21.32 -2.33 -10.74
N GLU A 421 20.44 -2.10 -9.76
CA GLU A 421 19.84 -0.78 -9.48
C GLU A 421 20.88 0.33 -9.37
N GLY A 422 21.98 0.10 -8.64
CA GLY A 422 23.07 1.09 -8.55
C GLY A 422 23.67 1.46 -9.92
N ARG A 423 23.80 0.50 -10.84
CA ARG A 423 24.26 0.79 -12.21
C ARG A 423 23.21 1.54 -13.02
N VAL A 424 21.92 1.25 -12.80
CA VAL A 424 20.81 2.00 -13.41
C VAL A 424 20.83 3.45 -12.93
N ASP A 425 21.04 3.67 -11.63
CA ASP A 425 21.15 5.00 -11.03
C ASP A 425 22.37 5.76 -11.56
N ASP A 426 23.53 5.10 -11.69
CA ASP A 426 24.73 5.69 -12.28
C ASP A 426 24.50 6.10 -13.74
N ILE A 427 23.86 5.24 -14.54
CA ILE A 427 23.50 5.56 -15.94
C ILE A 427 22.50 6.71 -15.98
N HIS A 428 21.50 6.72 -15.11
CA HIS A 428 20.52 7.79 -15.03
C HIS A 428 21.20 9.13 -14.70
N ALA A 429 22.07 9.15 -13.69
CA ALA A 429 22.84 10.33 -13.30
C ALA A 429 23.78 10.79 -14.42
N PHE A 430 24.43 9.86 -15.13
CA PHE A 430 25.27 10.17 -16.28
C PHE A 430 24.46 10.79 -17.42
N ILE A 431 23.34 10.18 -17.83
CA ILE A 431 22.47 10.69 -18.91
C ILE A 431 21.96 12.08 -18.57
N ARG A 432 21.52 12.30 -17.33
CA ARG A 432 21.07 13.62 -16.86
C ARG A 432 22.17 14.67 -17.05
N LYS A 433 23.40 14.37 -16.61
CA LYS A 433 24.56 15.28 -16.76
C LYS A 433 25.02 15.44 -18.21
N ALA A 434 25.07 14.36 -19.00
CA ALA A 434 25.58 14.41 -20.36
C ALA A 434 24.60 15.10 -21.32
N ILE A 435 23.30 14.83 -21.20
CA ILE A 435 22.29 15.33 -22.13
C ILE A 435 21.66 16.63 -21.62
N GLY A 436 21.14 16.60 -20.39
CA GLY A 436 20.41 17.72 -19.79
C GLY A 436 21.31 18.92 -19.46
N HIS A 437 22.58 18.66 -19.12
CA HIS A 437 23.54 19.71 -18.78
C HIS A 437 24.55 19.96 -19.90
N PHE A 438 25.41 18.98 -20.24
CA PHE A 438 26.48 19.24 -21.20
C PHE A 438 25.96 19.50 -22.63
N LEU A 439 25.18 18.57 -23.21
CA LEU A 439 24.77 18.63 -24.61
C LEU A 439 23.82 19.80 -24.88
N LEU A 440 22.87 20.06 -23.98
CA LEU A 440 21.94 21.18 -24.11
C LEU A 440 22.69 22.53 -24.21
N TYR A 441 23.70 22.74 -23.36
CA TYR A 441 24.49 23.97 -23.37
C TYR A 441 25.51 24.01 -24.51
N PHE A 442 26.00 22.87 -24.96
CA PHE A 442 26.80 22.76 -26.18
C PHE A 442 25.99 23.22 -27.41
N VAL A 443 24.77 22.71 -27.60
CA VAL A 443 23.89 23.14 -28.69
C VAL A 443 23.56 24.63 -28.59
N ASN A 444 23.22 25.11 -27.39
CA ASN A 444 23.01 26.54 -27.15
C ASN A 444 24.23 27.38 -27.55
N GLY A 445 25.43 26.94 -27.15
CA GLY A 445 26.69 27.58 -27.48
C GLY A 445 26.97 27.66 -28.98
N ILE A 446 26.64 26.61 -29.75
CA ILE A 446 26.79 26.63 -31.22
C ILE A 446 25.94 27.75 -31.82
N PHE A 447 24.65 27.80 -31.46
CA PHE A 447 23.73 28.81 -32.01
C PHE A 447 24.06 30.22 -31.51
N ALA A 448 24.49 30.37 -30.26
CA ALA A 448 24.93 31.65 -29.72
C ALA A 448 26.17 32.17 -30.49
N MET A 449 27.15 31.31 -30.78
CA MET A 449 28.32 31.70 -31.56
C MET A 449 27.99 32.03 -33.01
N LEU A 450 27.08 31.28 -33.65
CA LEU A 450 26.58 31.61 -34.99
C LEU A 450 25.84 32.95 -35.01
N THR A 451 25.06 33.24 -33.96
CA THR A 451 24.40 34.54 -33.78
C THR A 451 25.41 35.67 -33.72
N ILE A 452 26.42 35.53 -32.85
CA ILE A 452 27.51 36.51 -32.73
C ILE A 452 28.20 36.71 -34.08
N TYR A 453 28.42 35.62 -34.83
CA TYR A 453 29.10 35.64 -36.12
C TYR A 453 28.38 36.43 -37.20
N TYR A 454 27.11 36.11 -37.41
CA TYR A 454 26.35 36.71 -38.51
C TYR A 454 25.84 38.13 -38.21
N LEU A 455 25.67 38.50 -36.94
CA LEU A 455 25.18 39.83 -36.56
C LEU A 455 26.30 40.86 -36.35
N PHE A 456 27.44 40.47 -35.76
CA PHE A 456 28.46 41.42 -35.30
C PHE A 456 29.73 41.47 -36.17
N ASN A 457 29.86 40.61 -37.18
CA ASN A 457 30.94 40.58 -38.19
C ASN A 457 32.37 40.51 -37.60
N PHE A 458 33.04 39.37 -37.79
CA PHE A 458 34.15 38.85 -36.96
C PHE A 458 35.56 39.48 -37.14
N ASN A 459 35.68 40.78 -37.40
CA ASN A 459 37.01 41.41 -37.43
C ASN A 459 37.71 41.42 -36.06
N MET A 460 37.00 41.10 -34.96
CA MET A 460 37.60 41.03 -33.62
C MET A 460 37.32 39.71 -32.89
N LYS A 461 38.07 38.65 -33.26
CA LYS A 461 37.98 37.28 -32.69
C LYS A 461 37.99 37.24 -31.16
N VAL A 462 38.71 38.17 -30.52
CA VAL A 462 38.80 38.30 -29.06
C VAL A 462 37.45 38.68 -28.43
N TYR A 463 36.70 39.60 -29.02
CA TYR A 463 35.43 40.06 -28.45
C TYR A 463 34.34 39.02 -28.58
N ALA A 464 34.34 38.24 -29.66
CA ALA A 464 33.42 37.11 -29.80
C ALA A 464 33.72 35.97 -28.82
N PHE A 465 35.00 35.74 -28.53
CA PHE A 465 35.40 34.79 -27.50
C PHE A 465 34.94 35.26 -26.11
N ILE A 466 35.19 36.52 -25.76
CA ILE A 466 34.77 37.10 -24.48
C ILE A 466 33.25 37.09 -24.37
N SER A 467 32.52 37.60 -25.35
CA SER A 467 31.05 37.68 -25.29
C SER A 467 30.40 36.30 -25.24
N GLY A 468 30.89 35.33 -26.03
CA GLY A 468 30.43 33.94 -25.95
C GLY A 468 30.70 33.30 -24.60
N THR A 469 31.90 33.48 -24.06
CA THR A 469 32.30 32.94 -22.75
C THR A 469 31.47 33.55 -21.61
N THR A 470 31.32 34.87 -21.58
CA THR A 470 30.52 35.57 -20.57
C THR A 470 29.06 35.14 -20.65
N PHE A 471 28.49 35.05 -21.85
CA PHE A 471 27.11 34.59 -22.02
C PHE A 471 26.92 33.15 -21.54
N GLY A 472 27.84 32.24 -21.88
CA GLY A 472 27.81 30.85 -21.41
C GLY A 472 27.87 30.74 -19.89
N LEU A 473 28.75 31.51 -19.23
CA LEU A 473 28.87 31.53 -17.77
C LEU A 473 27.60 32.07 -17.11
N LEU A 474 27.07 33.19 -17.60
CA LEU A 474 25.86 33.80 -17.07
C LEU A 474 24.65 32.88 -17.23
N MET A 475 24.47 32.27 -18.40
CA MET A 475 23.36 31.34 -18.62
C MET A 475 23.48 30.09 -17.76
N SER A 476 24.68 29.53 -17.61
CA SER A 476 24.91 28.35 -16.77
C SER A 476 24.66 28.63 -15.29
N GLY A 477 25.07 29.80 -14.82
CA GLY A 477 24.83 30.24 -13.44
C GLY A 477 23.36 30.60 -13.19
N LEU A 478 22.72 31.30 -14.12
CA LEU A 478 21.33 31.75 -13.99
C LEU A 478 20.37 30.57 -13.82
N THR A 479 20.50 29.55 -14.65
CA THR A 479 19.59 28.38 -14.61
C THR A 479 19.76 27.56 -13.35
N GLU A 480 20.98 27.46 -12.82
CA GLU A 480 21.24 26.74 -11.57
C GLU A 480 20.80 27.56 -10.35
N PHE A 481 20.98 28.88 -10.43
CA PHE A 481 20.46 29.82 -9.44
C PHE A 481 18.92 29.74 -9.36
N ILE A 482 18.23 29.62 -10.50
CA ILE A 482 16.77 29.41 -10.50
C ILE A 482 16.42 28.09 -9.80
N GLN A 483 17.12 27.00 -10.11
CA GLN A 483 16.87 25.68 -9.50
C GLN A 483 17.03 25.68 -7.98
N TYR A 484 17.89 26.54 -7.42
CA TYR A 484 18.05 26.67 -5.97
C TYR A 484 16.74 27.03 -5.24
N PHE A 485 15.79 27.69 -5.90
CA PHE A 485 14.50 28.08 -5.31
C PHE A 485 13.35 27.10 -5.61
N ILE A 486 13.63 25.99 -6.30
CA ILE A 486 12.61 25.04 -6.74
C ILE A 486 12.54 23.85 -5.78
N PRO A 487 11.34 23.44 -5.33
CA PRO A 487 11.17 22.28 -4.44
C PRO A 487 11.81 21.00 -4.99
N GLY A 488 12.59 20.34 -4.14
CA GLY A 488 13.28 19.08 -4.45
C GLY A 488 14.52 19.22 -5.35
N ARG A 489 14.90 20.43 -5.75
CA ARG A 489 16.12 20.71 -6.51
C ARG A 489 17.21 21.25 -5.59
N ALA A 490 18.46 21.12 -6.03
CA ALA A 490 19.61 21.78 -5.40
C ALA A 490 20.39 22.50 -6.50
N GLY A 491 20.73 23.76 -6.26
CA GLY A 491 21.64 24.51 -7.13
C GLY A 491 23.08 24.06 -6.90
N LEU A 492 23.64 23.24 -7.79
CA LEU A 492 24.97 22.64 -7.64
C LEU A 492 26.04 23.34 -8.49
N PHE A 493 27.15 23.72 -7.86
CA PHE A 493 28.31 24.26 -8.58
C PHE A 493 28.88 23.29 -9.62
N SER A 494 28.79 21.98 -9.38
CA SER A 494 29.17 20.96 -10.37
C SER A 494 28.36 21.09 -11.65
N ASP A 495 27.09 21.44 -11.54
CA ASP A 495 26.15 21.48 -12.66
C ASP A 495 26.35 22.77 -13.45
N VAL A 496 26.65 23.90 -12.78
CA VAL A 496 27.16 25.12 -13.44
C VAL A 496 28.42 24.82 -14.24
N ALA A 497 29.37 24.07 -13.66
CA ALA A 497 30.62 23.74 -14.34
C ALA A 497 30.39 22.85 -15.58
N ILE A 498 29.50 21.86 -15.50
CA ILE A 498 29.16 20.98 -16.63
C ILE A 498 28.44 21.76 -17.74
N ASN A 499 27.45 22.59 -17.38
CA ASN A 499 26.74 23.47 -18.31
C ASN A 499 27.73 24.40 -19.04
N PHE A 500 28.60 25.05 -18.27
CA PHE A 500 29.60 25.96 -18.80
C PHE A 500 30.61 25.24 -19.70
N LEU A 501 31.05 24.04 -19.32
CA LEU A 501 31.96 23.22 -20.13
C LEU A 501 31.33 22.81 -21.46
N GLY A 502 30.04 22.45 -21.47
CA GLY A 502 29.27 22.21 -22.69
C GLY A 502 29.27 23.42 -23.60
N PHE A 503 28.95 24.59 -23.05
CA PHE A 503 28.96 25.85 -23.80
C PHE A 503 30.36 26.19 -24.35
N MET A 504 31.40 26.08 -23.52
CA MET A 504 32.78 26.38 -23.92
C MET A 504 33.30 25.43 -24.99
N SER A 505 32.87 24.17 -24.97
CA SER A 505 33.19 23.20 -26.02
C SER A 505 32.63 23.66 -27.38
N ALA A 506 31.46 24.30 -27.40
CA ALA A 506 30.89 24.87 -28.61
C ALA A 506 31.64 26.12 -29.09
N VAL A 507 32.07 26.99 -28.16
CA VAL A 507 32.93 28.15 -28.48
C VAL A 507 34.24 27.68 -29.12
N GLY A 508 34.91 26.69 -28.52
CA GLY A 508 36.13 26.09 -29.05
C GLY A 508 35.94 25.46 -30.44
N LEU A 509 34.87 24.67 -30.62
CA LEU A 509 34.53 24.06 -31.90
C LEU A 509 34.27 25.12 -32.98
N PHE A 510 33.57 26.20 -32.64
CA PHE A 510 33.30 27.30 -33.56
C PHE A 510 34.60 27.93 -34.06
N PHE A 511 35.54 28.25 -33.17
CA PHE A 511 36.83 28.83 -33.57
C PHE A 511 37.70 27.85 -34.37
N LEU A 512 37.68 26.56 -34.03
CA LEU A 512 38.37 25.53 -34.79
C LEU A 512 37.84 25.44 -36.23
N VAL A 513 36.53 25.37 -36.41
CA VAL A 513 35.88 25.34 -37.72
C VAL A 513 36.19 26.61 -38.51
N HIS A 514 36.12 27.77 -37.85
CA HIS A 514 36.45 29.05 -38.47
C HIS A 514 37.92 29.13 -38.92
N PHE A 515 38.85 28.65 -38.10
CA PHE A 515 40.27 28.58 -38.45
C PHE A 515 40.53 27.68 -39.67
N ILE A 516 39.91 26.49 -39.70
CA ILE A 516 40.01 25.57 -40.85
C ILE A 516 39.43 26.23 -42.10
N TYR A 517 38.29 26.90 -41.97
CA TYR A 517 37.64 27.62 -43.08
C TYR A 517 38.51 28.76 -43.63
N GLU A 518 39.10 29.58 -42.76
CA GLU A 518 40.03 30.64 -43.19
C GLU A 518 41.29 30.07 -43.87
N LYS A 519 41.86 28.98 -43.34
CA LYS A 519 43.01 28.31 -43.94
C LYS A 519 42.67 27.74 -45.33
N HIS A 520 41.48 27.15 -45.46
CA HIS A 520 40.98 26.64 -46.74
C HIS A 520 40.75 27.77 -47.75
N LEU A 521 40.14 28.89 -47.32
CA LEU A 521 39.97 30.07 -48.16
C LEU A 521 41.31 30.62 -48.63
N LYS A 522 42.27 30.84 -47.72
CA LYS A 522 43.63 31.29 -48.05
C LYS A 522 44.30 30.38 -49.07
N ASN A 523 44.26 29.06 -48.88
CA ASN A 523 44.83 28.10 -49.83
C ASN A 523 44.15 28.14 -51.21
N LYS A 524 42.84 28.44 -51.27
CA LYS A 524 42.09 28.58 -52.52
C LYS A 524 42.47 29.88 -53.25
N THR A 525 42.63 30.99 -52.54
CA THR A 525 43.12 32.25 -53.13
C THR A 525 44.57 32.14 -53.61
N THR A 526 45.44 31.44 -52.88
CA THR A 526 46.83 31.19 -53.32
C THR A 526 46.91 30.30 -54.55
N LYS A 527 46.03 29.28 -54.67
CA LYS A 527 45.92 28.46 -55.90
C LYS A 527 45.35 29.22 -57.10
N GLN A 528 44.39 30.13 -56.88
CA GLN A 528 43.86 30.99 -57.94
C GLN A 528 44.86 32.05 -58.39
N SER A 529 45.66 32.62 -57.48
CA SER A 529 46.72 33.58 -57.86
C SER A 529 47.86 32.90 -58.62
N SER A 530 48.23 31.66 -58.29
CA SER A 530 49.25 30.90 -59.03
C SER A 530 48.80 30.45 -60.43
N ALA A 531 47.50 30.24 -60.63
CA ALA A 531 46.91 29.91 -61.95
C ALA A 531 46.71 31.16 -62.82
N GLY A 532 46.42 32.32 -62.23
CA GLY A 532 46.38 33.60 -62.95
C GLY A 532 47.74 34.06 -63.47
N SER A 533 48.82 33.83 -62.70
CA SER A 533 50.17 34.21 -63.12
C SER A 533 50.81 33.27 -64.16
N THR A 534 50.17 32.15 -64.51
CA THR A 534 50.64 31.26 -65.58
C THR A 534 50.04 31.65 -66.94
N LEU A 535 48.84 32.25 -66.97
CA LEU A 535 48.20 32.73 -68.20
C LEU A 535 48.78 34.06 -68.70
N GLU A 536 49.28 34.92 -67.81
CA GLU A 536 49.96 36.18 -68.18
C GLU A 536 51.40 35.98 -68.72
N LYS A 537 51.88 34.74 -68.82
CA LYS A 537 53.20 34.40 -69.38
C LYS A 537 53.13 33.65 -70.73
N GLU A 538 51.93 33.45 -71.29
CA GLU A 538 51.72 32.79 -72.59
C GLU A 538 50.97 33.67 -73.63
N GLU A 539 50.73 34.95 -73.35
CA GLU A 539 50.46 36.00 -74.37
C GLU A 539 51.69 36.91 -74.51
#